data_AF-A0AAU5Z471-F1
#
_entry.id   AF-A0AAU5Z471-F1
#
_cell.length_a   1.000
_cell.length_b   1.000
_cell.length_c   1.000
_cell.angle_alpha   90.00
_cell.angle_beta   90.00
_cell.angle_gamma   90.00
#
_symmetry.space_group_name_H-M   'P 1'
#
loop_
_entity.id
_entity.type
_entity.pdbx_description
1 polymer ?
#
loop_
_entity_poly.entity_id
_entity_poly.type
_entity_poly.pdbx_seq_one_letter_code
_entity_poly.pdbx_strand_id
1 'polypeptide(L)'
;MTGGNIEPGKGRLDFAFDALSAELSRWLEARINEEIAAARVIVVDFVGREMADAYPALIRVAAHLIPREIDPLRVIDIVGLDKQADGGTDVLSTAEMGSVAVTGTESRGKANKRIRIEVR
;
A
#
# COMPACT_ATOMS: atom_id res chain seq x y z
N MET A 1 3.90 -2.54 6.58
CA MET A 1 4.87 -2.27 5.49
C MET A 1 6.02 -1.48 6.09
N THR A 2 7.27 -1.80 5.76
CA THR A 2 8.47 -1.12 6.27
C THR A 2 9.10 -0.17 5.26
N GLY A 3 8.69 -0.27 3.98
CA GLY A 3 9.09 0.64 2.91
C GLY A 3 8.53 0.19 1.57
N GLY A 4 8.74 0.99 0.53
CA GLY A 4 8.33 0.67 -0.83
C GLY A 4 8.94 1.63 -1.84
N ASN A 5 8.85 1.27 -3.12
CA ASN A 5 9.16 2.17 -4.23
C ASN A 5 8.36 1.78 -5.46
N ILE A 6 7.98 2.74 -6.29
CA ILE A 6 7.19 2.53 -7.51
C ILE A 6 7.92 3.18 -8.68
N GLU A 7 7.91 2.50 -9.82
CA GLU A 7 8.38 2.92 -11.14
C GLU A 7 7.25 2.66 -12.15
N PRO A 8 7.26 3.26 -13.36
CA PRO A 8 6.23 2.98 -14.36
C PRO A 8 6.06 1.47 -14.62
N GLY A 9 4.87 0.95 -14.29
CA GLY A 9 4.50 -0.46 -14.44
C GLY A 9 5.11 -1.42 -13.41
N LYS A 10 5.94 -0.97 -12.47
CA LYS A 10 6.65 -1.83 -11.50
C LYS A 10 6.62 -1.26 -10.10
N GLY A 11 6.50 -2.14 -9.11
CA GLY A 11 6.53 -1.75 -7.70
C GLY A 11 7.34 -2.72 -6.85
N ARG A 12 7.83 -2.24 -5.71
CA ARG A 12 8.33 -3.10 -4.64
C ARG A 12 7.79 -2.65 -3.29
N LEU A 13 7.47 -3.62 -2.46
CA LEU A 13 6.90 -3.43 -1.13
C LEU A 13 7.71 -4.27 -0.14
N ASP A 14 8.14 -3.65 0.95
CA ASP A 14 8.92 -4.28 2.01
C ASP A 14 8.05 -4.53 3.25
N PHE A 15 8.18 -5.72 3.84
CA PHE A 15 7.38 -6.18 4.97
C PHE A 15 8.25 -6.86 6.02
N ALA A 16 7.79 -6.79 7.27
CA ALA A 16 8.40 -7.47 8.40
C ALA A 16 7.69 -8.82 8.65
N PHE A 17 8.20 -9.92 8.11
CA PHE A 17 7.74 -11.28 8.44
C PHE A 17 8.81 -12.35 8.14
N ASP A 18 8.61 -13.54 8.71
CA ASP A 18 9.68 -14.54 8.85
C ASP A 18 10.02 -15.29 7.56
N ALA A 19 9.03 -15.71 6.77
CA ALA A 19 9.27 -16.50 5.56
C ALA A 19 8.37 -16.09 4.38
N LEU A 20 8.97 -16.02 3.19
CA LEU A 20 8.26 -15.95 1.91
C LEU A 20 8.22 -17.37 1.33
N SER A 21 7.05 -17.82 0.88
CA SER A 21 6.89 -19.06 0.12
C SER A 21 6.26 -18.77 -1.24
N ALA A 22 6.51 -19.64 -2.22
CA ALA A 22 5.88 -19.51 -3.53
C ALA A 22 4.34 -19.59 -3.44
N GLU A 23 3.82 -20.31 -2.45
CA GLU A 23 2.39 -20.37 -2.17
C GLU A 23 1.84 -19.03 -1.65
N LEU A 24 2.55 -18.40 -0.72
CA LEU A 24 2.20 -17.06 -0.24
C LEU A 24 2.22 -16.05 -1.39
N SER A 25 3.20 -16.10 -2.29
CA SER A 25 3.25 -15.23 -3.47
C SER A 25 2.04 -15.41 -4.38
N ARG A 26 1.66 -16.65 -4.69
CA ARG A 26 0.46 -16.95 -5.50
C ARG A 26 -0.83 -16.51 -4.82
N TRP A 27 -0.93 -16.76 -3.51
CA TRP A 27 -2.07 -16.33 -2.71
C TRP A 27 -2.20 -14.81 -2.68
N LEU A 28 -1.09 -14.09 -2.48
CA LEU A 28 -1.06 -12.62 -2.51
C LEU A 28 -1.48 -12.09 -3.88
N GLU A 29 -0.93 -12.64 -4.97
CA GLU A 29 -1.31 -12.24 -6.33
C GLU A 29 -2.81 -12.43 -6.56
N ALA A 30 -3.36 -13.60 -6.21
CA ALA A 30 -4.79 -13.88 -6.35
C ALA A 30 -5.63 -12.89 -5.54
N ARG A 31 -5.27 -12.67 -4.26
CA ARG A 31 -6.01 -11.79 -3.37
C ARG A 31 -5.98 -10.33 -3.84
N ILE A 32 -4.85 -9.85 -4.35
CA ILE A 32 -4.74 -8.49 -4.91
C ILE A 32 -5.66 -8.34 -6.13
N ASN A 33 -5.63 -9.30 -7.05
CA ASN A 33 -6.47 -9.24 -8.26
C ASN A 33 -7.95 -9.39 -7.93
N GLU A 34 -8.34 -10.12 -6.87
CA GLU A 34 -9.72 -10.13 -6.37
C GLU A 34 -10.16 -8.74 -5.91
N GLU A 35 -9.34 -8.01 -5.16
CA GLU A 35 -9.66 -6.65 -4.70
C GLU A 35 -9.66 -5.62 -5.85
N ILE A 36 -8.87 -5.85 -6.90
CA ILE A 36 -8.94 -5.08 -8.14
C ILE A 36 -10.26 -5.35 -8.87
N ALA A 37 -10.62 -6.63 -9.04
CA ALA A 37 -11.87 -7.04 -9.68
C ALA A 37 -13.12 -6.59 -8.91
N ALA A 38 -13.01 -6.40 -7.59
CA ALA A 38 -14.07 -5.84 -6.76
C ALA A 38 -14.40 -4.37 -7.09
N ALA A 39 -13.60 -3.69 -7.92
CA ALA A 39 -13.83 -2.34 -8.42
C ALA A 39 -14.16 -1.33 -7.31
N ARG A 40 -13.42 -1.40 -6.20
CA ARG A 40 -13.67 -0.57 -5.03
C ARG A 40 -13.46 0.90 -5.37
N VAL A 41 -14.33 1.74 -4.84
CA VAL A 41 -14.21 3.19 -4.95
C VAL A 41 -13.04 3.64 -4.09
N ILE A 42 -12.25 4.57 -4.63
CA ILE A 42 -11.18 5.24 -3.90
C ILE A 42 -11.61 6.68 -3.67
N VAL A 43 -11.62 7.08 -2.40
CA VAL A 43 -12.04 8.42 -1.97
C VAL A 43 -10.83 9.15 -1.40
N VAL A 44 -10.70 10.42 -1.79
CA VAL A 44 -9.77 11.36 -1.16
C VAL A 44 -10.51 12.08 -0.05
N ASP A 45 -9.97 11.98 1.17
CA ASP A 45 -10.46 12.65 2.37
C ASP A 45 -9.34 13.50 2.98
N PHE A 46 -9.71 14.37 3.93
CA PHE A 46 -8.78 15.23 4.65
C PHE A 46 -9.06 15.14 6.15
N VAL A 47 -8.06 14.69 6.91
CA VAL A 47 -8.17 14.44 8.33
C VAL A 47 -7.23 15.38 9.09
N GLY A 48 -7.77 16.04 10.12
CA GLY A 48 -6.96 16.91 10.98
C GLY A 48 -5.80 16.16 11.63
N ARG A 49 -4.64 16.81 11.77
CA ARG A 49 -3.41 16.18 12.27
C ARG A 49 -3.59 15.48 13.61
N GLU A 50 -4.24 16.13 14.57
CA GLU A 50 -4.48 15.53 15.89
C GLU A 50 -5.31 14.24 15.80
N MET A 51 -6.31 14.23 14.92
CA MET A 51 -7.12 13.04 14.68
C MET A 51 -6.27 11.94 14.06
N ALA A 52 -5.46 12.26 13.04
CA ALA A 52 -4.61 11.28 12.39
C ALA A 52 -3.56 10.68 13.34
N ASP A 53 -2.96 11.51 14.19
CA ASP A 53 -2.02 11.08 15.23
C ASP A 53 -2.69 10.13 16.26
N ALA A 54 -3.99 10.31 16.52
CA ALA A 54 -4.78 9.43 17.38
C ALA A 54 -5.16 8.08 16.74
N TYR A 55 -5.00 7.93 15.42
CA TYR A 55 -5.29 6.70 14.68
C TYR A 55 -4.02 6.16 14.01
N PRO A 56 -3.18 5.38 14.73
CA PRO A 56 -1.90 4.88 14.22
C PRO A 56 -2.00 4.08 12.91
N ALA A 57 -3.17 3.48 12.63
CA ALA A 57 -3.40 2.74 11.41
C ALA A 57 -3.40 3.63 10.15
N LEU A 58 -3.66 4.95 10.27
CA LEU A 58 -3.63 5.91 9.16
C LEU A 58 -2.21 6.27 8.73
N ILE A 59 -1.25 6.24 9.65
CA ILE A 59 0.14 6.65 9.39
C ILE A 59 1.08 5.48 9.68
N ARG A 60 1.32 4.64 8.66
CA ARG A 60 2.11 3.41 8.81
C ARG A 60 3.56 3.56 8.43
N VAL A 61 3.83 4.15 7.26
CA VAL A 61 5.18 4.27 6.72
C VAL A 61 5.69 5.68 6.98
N ALA A 62 6.88 5.78 7.58
CA ALA A 62 7.61 7.02 7.73
C ALA A 62 6.82 8.19 8.37
N ALA A 63 6.03 7.90 9.41
CA ALA A 63 5.26 8.91 10.16
C ALA A 63 6.08 10.13 10.58
N HIS A 64 7.35 9.90 10.95
CA HIS A 64 8.30 10.93 11.36
C HIS A 64 8.74 11.87 10.23
N LEU A 65 8.51 11.51 8.96
CA LEU A 65 8.84 12.33 7.79
C LEU A 65 7.72 13.32 7.41
N ILE A 66 6.53 13.23 8.01
CA ILE A 66 5.42 14.14 7.72
C ILE A 66 5.59 15.41 8.58
N PRO A 67 5.95 16.58 7.98
CA PRO A 67 6.12 17.83 8.72
C PRO A 67 4.90 18.16 9.58
N ARG A 68 5.12 18.76 10.75
CA ARG A 68 4.07 19.05 11.73
C ARG A 68 3.05 20.07 11.23
N GLU A 69 3.49 20.92 10.30
CA GLU A 69 2.72 22.01 9.71
C GLU A 69 1.74 21.53 8.64
N ILE A 70 1.83 20.26 8.20
CA ILE A 70 0.83 19.68 7.29
C ILE A 70 -0.42 19.33 8.09
N ASP A 71 -1.44 20.16 7.91
CA ASP A 71 -2.79 20.00 8.46
C ASP A 71 -3.80 20.72 7.53
N PRO A 72 -4.85 20.04 7.03
CA PRO A 72 -5.17 18.62 7.24
C PRO A 72 -4.25 17.67 6.45
N LEU A 73 -4.14 16.43 6.92
CA LEU A 73 -3.49 15.35 6.18
C LEU A 73 -4.44 14.82 5.09
N ARG A 74 -3.95 14.71 3.86
CA ARG A 74 -4.64 13.99 2.79
C ARG A 74 -4.64 12.50 3.11
N VAL A 75 -5.82 11.90 3.02
CA VAL A 75 -6.05 10.49 3.29
C VAL A 75 -6.69 9.84 2.07
N ILE A 76 -6.20 8.66 1.71
CA ILE A 76 -6.79 7.79 0.70
C ILE A 76 -7.57 6.70 1.41
N ASP A 77 -8.85 6.61 1.10
CA ASP A 77 -9.77 5.57 1.56
C ASP A 77 -10.13 4.66 0.38
N ILE A 78 -9.57 3.46 0.37
CA ILE A 78 -10.05 2.38 -0.50
C ILE A 78 -11.25 1.78 0.23
N VAL A 79 -12.45 2.16 -0.20
CA VAL A 79 -13.67 1.97 0.60
C VAL A 79 -13.88 0.49 0.96
N GLY A 80 -13.96 0.25 2.28
CA GLY A 80 -14.15 -1.07 2.85
C GLY A 80 -12.93 -2.00 2.75
N LEU A 81 -11.74 -1.47 2.48
CA LEU A 81 -10.49 -2.22 2.41
C LEU A 81 -9.37 -1.62 3.28
N ASP A 82 -8.95 -0.39 3.01
CA ASP A 82 -7.82 0.24 3.71
C ASP A 82 -7.91 1.76 3.66
N LYS A 83 -7.34 2.42 4.68
CA LYS A 83 -7.30 3.88 4.79
C LYS A 83 -5.92 4.33 5.25
N GLN A 84 -5.29 5.25 4.50
CA GLN A 84 -3.92 5.68 4.76
C GLN A 84 -3.70 7.15 4.42
N ALA A 85 -2.88 7.86 5.20
CA ALA A 85 -2.36 9.16 4.85
C ALA A 85 -1.36 9.05 3.68
N ASP A 86 -1.66 9.71 2.55
CA ASP A 86 -0.85 9.65 1.34
C ASP A 86 -0.88 10.98 0.56
N GLY A 87 0.29 11.44 0.15
CA GLY A 87 0.49 12.62 -0.68
C GLY A 87 0.70 12.33 -2.17
N GLY A 88 0.65 11.06 -2.59
CA GLY A 88 0.80 10.63 -3.97
C GLY A 88 -0.41 10.90 -4.86
N THR A 89 -0.29 10.52 -6.13
CA THR A 89 -1.40 10.52 -7.10
C THR A 89 -2.05 9.16 -7.16
N ASP A 90 -3.38 9.13 -7.19
CA ASP A 90 -4.16 7.89 -7.11
C ASP A 90 -5.21 7.83 -8.24
N VAL A 91 -5.67 6.62 -8.53
CA VAL A 91 -6.84 6.33 -9.39
C VAL A 91 -8.14 6.48 -8.59
N LEU A 92 -9.28 6.53 -9.27
CA LEU A 92 -10.60 6.68 -8.64
C LEU A 92 -11.24 5.34 -8.27
N SER A 93 -10.78 4.24 -8.88
CA SER A 93 -11.20 2.88 -8.55
C SER A 93 -10.06 1.87 -8.68
N THR A 94 -10.11 0.81 -7.87
CA THR A 94 -9.15 -0.31 -8.00
C THR A 94 -9.19 -0.96 -9.38
N ALA A 95 -10.33 -0.89 -10.10
CA ALA A 95 -10.47 -1.43 -11.45
C ALA A 95 -9.59 -0.73 -12.51
N GLU A 96 -9.13 0.50 -12.25
CA GLU A 96 -8.25 1.24 -13.16
C GLU A 96 -6.81 0.69 -13.17
N MET A 97 -6.45 -0.14 -12.19
CA MET A 97 -5.12 -0.73 -12.07
C MET A 97 -4.86 -1.86 -13.07
N GLY A 98 -5.87 -2.36 -13.81
CA GLY A 98 -5.69 -3.51 -14.71
C GLY A 98 -5.50 -4.81 -13.92
N SER A 99 -4.35 -5.45 -14.02
CA SER A 99 -4.00 -6.63 -13.21
C SER A 99 -2.61 -6.54 -12.62
N VAL A 100 -2.39 -7.25 -11.51
CA VAL A 100 -1.10 -7.27 -10.81
C VAL A 100 -0.47 -8.66 -10.89
N ALA A 101 0.82 -8.72 -11.17
CA ALA A 101 1.62 -9.94 -11.06
C ALA A 101 2.71 -9.79 -9.98
N VAL A 102 2.86 -10.79 -9.11
CA VAL A 102 3.97 -10.89 -8.16
C VAL A 102 5.16 -11.52 -8.88
N THR A 103 6.12 -10.68 -9.26
CA THR A 103 7.24 -11.08 -10.13
C THR A 103 8.46 -11.58 -9.36
N GLY A 104 8.52 -11.36 -8.06
CA GLY A 104 9.63 -11.85 -7.27
C GLY A 104 9.52 -11.56 -5.79
N THR A 105 10.28 -12.35 -5.03
CA THR A 105 10.39 -12.25 -3.58
C THR A 105 11.86 -12.28 -3.18
N GLU A 106 12.31 -11.30 -2.41
CA GLU A 106 13.70 -11.22 -1.95
C GLU A 106 13.76 -11.17 -0.41
N SER A 107 14.71 -11.89 0.17
CA SER A 107 15.03 -11.73 1.59
C SER A 107 16.02 -10.59 1.78
N ARG A 108 15.65 -9.59 2.58
CA ARG A 108 16.48 -8.44 2.96
C ARG A 108 17.01 -8.59 4.40
N GLY A 109 17.21 -9.83 4.84
CA GLY A 109 17.62 -10.20 6.19
C GLY A 109 16.58 -11.07 6.90
N LYS A 110 16.86 -11.43 8.16
CA LYS A 110 16.05 -12.39 8.92
C LYS A 110 14.56 -12.00 8.98
N ALA A 111 14.26 -10.72 9.23
CA ALA A 111 12.89 -10.23 9.41
C ALA A 111 12.32 -9.45 8.21
N ASN A 112 13.13 -9.05 7.23
CA ASN A 112 12.67 -8.15 6.15
C ASN A 112 12.52 -8.90 4.83
N LYS A 113 11.34 -8.77 4.24
CA LYS A 113 10.92 -9.46 3.02
C LYS A 113 10.45 -8.43 2.01
N ARG A 114 10.95 -8.54 0.78
CA ARG A 114 10.58 -7.69 -0.34
C ARG A 114 9.73 -8.47 -1.31
N ILE A 115 8.61 -7.89 -1.71
CA ILE A 115 7.76 -8.38 -2.78
C ILE A 115 7.88 -7.40 -3.96
N ARG A 116 8.14 -7.93 -5.15
CA ARG A 116 8.12 -7.19 -6.41
C ARG A 116 6.82 -7.47 -7.14
N ILE A 117 6.24 -6.41 -7.68
CA ILE A 117 5.01 -6.47 -8.46
C ILE A 117 5.18 -5.76 -9.79
N GLU A 118 4.42 -6.19 -10.79
CA GLU A 118 4.22 -5.49 -12.05
C GLU A 118 2.73 -5.32 -12.31
N VAL A 119 2.38 -4.18 -12.89
CA VAL A 119 1.01 -3.86 -13.34
C VAL A 119 0.90 -4.16 -14.84
N ARG A 120 -0.20 -4.78 -15.27
CA ARG A 120 -0.46 -5.22 -16.65
C ARG A 120 -1.81 -4.77 -17.14
#